data_AF-A0A0U5IR49-F1
#
_entry.id   AF-A0A0U5IR49-F1
#
_cell.length_a   1.000
_cell.length_b   1.000
_cell.length_c   1.000
_cell.angle_alpha   90.00
_cell.angle_beta   90.00
_cell.angle_gamma   90.00
#
_symmetry.space_group_name_H-M   'P 1'
#
loop_
_entity.id
_entity.type
_entity.pdbx_description
1 polymer ?
#
loop_
_entity_poly.entity_id
_entity_poly.type
_entity_poly.pdbx_seq_one_letter_code
_entity_poly.pdbx_strand_id
1 'polypeptide(L)'
;MAIQTDPESPSDVAEPDWETPLSLTLTPSLLIHSLMGTASAVHTGWSSCVDDSLVLSDLVSMEDRAGNYIRLAEQEFVEDDQPGTVWHDWTLEVRIGTVLTTGHWQFPVTAHPSEWEWNAREAGRAFERACLLVGRRVRRTMAVEDPAPTDSVPRASRH
;
A
#
# COMPACT_ATOMS: atom_id res chain seq x y z
N MET A 1 -27.82 41.70 43.97
CA MET A 1 -28.37 40.91 42.84
C MET A 1 -27.27 40.89 41.79
N ALA A 2 -26.44 39.83 41.79
CA ALA A 2 -25.28 39.71 40.93
C ALA A 2 -25.65 38.82 39.73
N ILE A 3 -25.39 39.31 38.52
CA ILE A 3 -25.60 38.58 37.27
C ILE A 3 -24.44 37.60 37.16
N GLN A 4 -24.76 36.31 37.29
CA GLN A 4 -23.85 35.22 37.07
C GLN A 4 -23.67 35.09 35.56
N THR A 5 -22.55 35.56 35.03
CA THR A 5 -22.11 35.27 33.67
C THR A 5 -21.60 33.83 33.64
N ASP A 6 -22.34 32.94 32.98
CA ASP A 6 -21.88 31.59 32.67
C ASP A 6 -20.54 31.65 31.93
N PRO A 7 -19.56 30.78 32.24
CA PRO A 7 -18.34 30.68 31.47
C PRO A 7 -18.70 30.19 30.06
N GLU A 8 -18.16 30.86 29.03
CA GLU A 8 -18.21 30.42 27.64
C GLU A 8 -18.01 28.91 27.56
N SER A 9 -19.06 28.21 27.12
CA SER A 9 -18.90 26.86 26.58
C SER A 9 -17.78 26.94 25.54
N PRO A 10 -16.79 26.03 25.55
CA PRO A 10 -15.73 26.05 24.55
C PRO A 10 -16.39 26.12 23.19
N SER A 11 -16.12 27.22 22.49
CA SER A 11 -16.68 27.52 21.16
C SER A 11 -16.63 26.26 20.32
N ASP A 12 -17.76 25.93 19.68
CA ASP A 12 -17.89 24.99 18.57
C ASP A 12 -16.54 24.83 17.87
N VAL A 13 -15.79 23.80 18.24
CA VAL A 13 -14.59 23.43 17.52
C VAL A 13 -15.15 22.81 16.26
N ALA A 14 -15.35 23.67 15.24
CA ALA A 14 -15.87 23.28 13.95
C ALA A 14 -15.21 21.95 13.56
N GLU A 15 -16.04 20.93 13.30
CA GLU A 15 -15.54 19.63 12.87
C GLU A 15 -14.54 19.84 11.73
N PRO A 16 -13.40 19.12 11.74
CA PRO A 16 -12.38 19.32 10.72
C PRO A 16 -12.98 19.10 9.34
N ASP A 17 -12.76 20.07 8.45
CA ASP A 17 -13.23 20.03 7.07
C ASP A 17 -12.68 18.78 6.36
N TRP A 18 -13.57 17.85 6.04
CA TRP A 18 -13.26 16.59 5.37
C TRP A 18 -12.76 16.80 3.94
N GLU A 19 -13.04 17.96 3.34
CA GLU A 19 -12.71 18.27 1.94
C GLU A 19 -11.39 19.04 1.79
N THR A 20 -10.77 19.49 2.90
CA THR A 20 -9.49 20.20 2.85
C THR A 20 -8.38 19.26 2.37
N PRO A 21 -7.68 19.55 1.25
CA PRO A 21 -6.59 18.72 0.76
C PRO A 21 -5.43 18.66 1.75
N LEU A 22 -4.95 17.44 2.04
CA LEU A 22 -3.76 17.22 2.86
C LEU A 22 -2.52 17.05 2.00
N SER A 23 -1.43 17.74 2.37
CA SER A 23 -0.10 17.53 1.79
C SER A 23 0.76 16.71 2.74
N LEU A 24 1.20 15.53 2.31
CA LEU A 24 2.06 14.65 3.09
C LEU A 24 3.44 14.56 2.42
N THR A 25 4.50 14.63 3.23
CA THR A 25 5.85 14.29 2.77
C THR A 25 6.09 12.81 3.04
N LEU A 26 6.29 12.04 1.97
CA LEU A 26 6.60 10.61 2.07
C LEU A 26 8.09 10.40 1.81
N THR A 27 8.71 9.55 2.62
CA THR A 27 10.08 9.08 2.41
C THR A 27 10.07 7.56 2.25
N PRO A 28 11.03 6.97 1.52
CA PRO A 28 11.14 5.52 1.45
C PRO A 28 11.27 4.87 2.84
N SER A 29 12.02 5.49 3.76
CA SER A 29 12.13 5.00 5.14
C SER A 29 10.77 4.95 5.85
N LEU A 30 9.90 5.95 5.66
CA LEU A 30 8.54 5.94 6.24
C LEU A 30 7.72 4.79 5.64
N LEU A 31 7.79 4.56 4.32
CA LEU A 31 7.11 3.46 3.66
C LEU A 31 7.59 2.10 4.17
N ILE A 32 8.91 1.91 4.27
CA ILE A 32 9.53 0.70 4.81
C ILE A 32 9.02 0.42 6.23
N HIS A 33 9.09 1.41 7.13
CA HIS A 33 8.68 1.20 8.52
C HIS A 33 7.17 0.98 8.68
N SER A 34 6.35 1.67 7.90
CA SER A 34 4.89 1.61 8.04
C SER A 34 4.24 0.42 7.32
N LEU A 35 4.81 -0.03 6.20
CA LEU A 35 4.24 -1.08 5.35
C LEU A 35 5.02 -2.39 5.43
N MET A 36 6.35 -2.34 5.54
CA MET A 36 7.25 -3.48 5.33
C MET A 36 7.98 -3.90 6.62
N GLY A 37 7.49 -3.50 7.80
CA GLY A 37 8.17 -3.77 9.07
C GLY A 37 8.33 -5.25 9.42
N THR A 38 7.59 -6.15 8.76
CA THR A 38 7.69 -7.61 8.91
C THR A 38 8.37 -8.29 7.73
N ALA A 39 8.78 -7.54 6.70
CA ALA A 39 9.50 -8.09 5.56
C ALA A 39 10.88 -8.58 6.00
N SER A 40 11.31 -9.69 5.43
CA SER A 40 12.62 -10.29 5.64
C SER A 40 13.76 -9.46 5.04
N ALA A 41 13.49 -8.76 3.94
CA ALA A 41 14.42 -7.82 3.31
C ALA A 41 13.65 -6.64 2.73
N VAL A 42 14.29 -5.46 2.74
CA VAL A 42 13.72 -4.22 2.20
C VAL A 42 14.82 -3.42 1.51
N HIS A 43 14.50 -2.82 0.38
CA HIS A 43 15.43 -1.96 -0.35
C HIS A 43 14.68 -0.95 -1.22
N THR A 44 15.46 -0.07 -1.85
CA THR A 44 14.95 0.92 -2.79
C THR A 44 15.72 0.83 -4.10
N GLY A 45 15.04 1.14 -5.20
CA GLY A 45 15.65 1.17 -6.53
C GLY A 45 14.94 2.12 -7.48
N TRP A 46 15.38 2.12 -8.74
CA TRP A 46 14.76 2.88 -9.83
C TRP A 46 13.86 2.00 -10.70
N SER A 47 14.11 0.69 -10.68
CA SER A 47 13.46 -0.36 -11.47
C SER A 47 13.16 -1.57 -10.59
N SER A 48 12.20 -2.39 -11.03
CA SER A 48 11.88 -3.68 -10.40
C SER A 48 13.09 -4.59 -10.35
N CYS A 49 13.22 -5.35 -9.25
CA CYS A 49 14.16 -6.46 -9.14
C CYS A 49 13.50 -7.82 -9.39
N VAL A 50 12.19 -7.84 -9.67
CA VAL A 50 11.43 -9.05 -9.98
C VAL A 50 11.71 -9.45 -11.42
N ASP A 51 12.05 -10.72 -11.63
CA ASP A 51 12.08 -11.31 -12.97
C ASP A 51 10.69 -11.85 -13.29
N ASP A 52 9.99 -11.21 -14.22
CA ASP A 52 8.62 -11.58 -14.60
C ASP A 52 8.49 -13.02 -15.12
N SER A 53 9.59 -13.68 -15.52
CA SER A 53 9.58 -15.10 -15.91
C SER A 53 9.46 -16.07 -14.74
N LEU A 54 9.72 -15.60 -13.51
CA LEU A 54 9.68 -16.37 -12.26
C LEU A 54 8.40 -16.10 -11.44
N VAL A 55 7.57 -15.16 -11.89
CA VAL A 55 6.33 -14.78 -11.23
C VAL A 55 5.27 -15.86 -11.42
N LEU A 56 4.74 -16.36 -10.30
CA LEU A 56 3.63 -17.31 -10.25
C LEU A 56 2.28 -16.60 -10.34
N SER A 57 2.16 -15.49 -9.61
CA SER A 57 0.96 -14.66 -9.59
C SER A 57 1.31 -13.21 -9.24
N ASP A 58 0.50 -12.25 -9.70
CA ASP A 58 0.62 -10.88 -9.22
C ASP A 58 -0.71 -10.15 -9.07
N LEU A 59 -0.66 -9.12 -8.25
CA LEU A 59 -1.69 -8.12 -8.05
C LEU A 59 -1.09 -6.77 -8.34
N VAL A 60 -1.79 -5.96 -9.13
CA VAL A 60 -1.33 -4.61 -9.44
C VAL A 60 -2.45 -3.61 -9.22
N SER A 61 -2.12 -2.52 -8.53
CA SER A 61 -2.98 -1.36 -8.34
C SER A 61 -2.26 -0.14 -8.89
N MET A 62 -2.84 0.54 -9.88
CA MET A 62 -2.23 1.68 -10.56
C MET A 62 -3.04 2.95 -10.34
N GLU A 63 -2.33 4.08 -10.32
CA GLU A 63 -2.95 5.40 -10.47
C GLU A 63 -3.07 5.77 -11.96
N ASP A 64 -4.21 6.34 -12.36
CA ASP A 64 -4.56 6.58 -13.76
C ASP A 64 -3.68 7.63 -14.49
N ARG A 65 -2.88 8.43 -13.74
CA ARG A 65 -2.25 9.65 -14.30
C ARG A 65 -0.75 9.80 -14.08
N ALA A 66 -0.14 9.07 -13.15
CA ALA A 66 1.23 9.37 -12.69
C ALA A 66 2.23 8.21 -12.79
N GLY A 67 1.82 7.03 -13.26
CA GLY A 67 2.71 5.86 -13.31
C GLY A 67 3.11 5.33 -11.93
N ASN A 68 2.42 5.80 -10.88
CA ASN A 68 2.50 5.22 -9.55
C ASN A 68 1.79 3.87 -9.56
N TYR A 69 2.41 2.87 -8.96
CA TYR A 69 1.81 1.56 -8.86
C TYR A 69 2.21 0.89 -7.54
N ILE A 70 1.31 0.02 -7.10
CA ILE A 70 1.55 -0.95 -6.04
C ILE A 70 1.43 -2.32 -6.68
N ARG A 71 2.46 -3.15 -6.58
CA ARG A 71 2.45 -4.53 -7.08
C ARG A 71 2.79 -5.49 -5.95
N LEU A 72 2.01 -6.55 -5.79
CA LEU A 72 2.38 -7.70 -4.98
C LEU A 72 2.61 -8.86 -5.94
N ALA A 73 3.85 -9.30 -6.09
CA ALA A 73 4.23 -10.42 -6.93
C ALA A 73 4.60 -11.61 -6.05
N GLU A 74 4.02 -12.77 -6.35
CA GLU A 74 4.40 -14.07 -5.81
C GLU A 74 5.34 -14.74 -6.82
N GLN A 75 6.50 -15.18 -6.38
CA GLN A 75 7.52 -15.75 -7.26
C GLN A 75 8.28 -16.89 -6.58
N GLU A 76 8.88 -17.74 -7.41
CA GLU A 76 9.83 -18.75 -6.97
C GLU A 76 11.13 -18.64 -7.74
N PHE A 77 12.24 -18.62 -7.02
CA PHE A 77 13.56 -18.45 -7.61
C PHE A 77 14.62 -19.29 -6.90
N VAL A 78 15.79 -19.38 -7.52
CA VAL A 78 16.97 -20.02 -6.96
C VAL A 78 18.07 -18.97 -6.93
N GLU A 79 18.76 -18.84 -5.81
CA GLU A 79 19.90 -17.92 -5.71
C GLU A 79 21.14 -18.54 -6.36
N ASP A 80 21.92 -17.72 -7.07
CA ASP A 80 23.12 -18.18 -7.78
C ASP A 80 24.16 -18.83 -6.84
N ASP A 81 24.25 -18.37 -5.59
CA ASP A 81 25.16 -18.90 -4.57
C ASP A 81 24.57 -20.07 -3.76
N GLN A 82 23.27 -20.34 -3.92
CA GLN A 82 22.55 -21.45 -3.29
C GLN A 82 21.67 -22.22 -4.31
N PRO A 83 22.27 -22.81 -5.36
CA PRO A 83 21.54 -23.42 -6.48
C PRO A 83 20.67 -24.63 -6.08
N GLY A 84 20.86 -25.17 -4.88
CA GLY A 84 20.09 -26.29 -4.33
C GLY A 84 18.83 -25.88 -3.56
N THR A 85 18.60 -24.57 -3.37
CA THR A 85 17.49 -24.05 -2.56
C THR A 85 16.56 -23.24 -3.44
N VAL A 86 15.30 -23.68 -3.52
CA VAL A 86 14.22 -22.90 -4.11
C VAL A 86 13.64 -22.02 -3.02
N TRP A 87 13.57 -20.73 -3.28
CA TRP A 87 12.95 -19.72 -2.44
C TRP A 87 11.57 -19.40 -2.98
N HIS A 88 10.63 -19.21 -2.07
CA HIS A 88 9.34 -18.61 -2.35
C HIS A 88 9.34 -17.20 -1.77
N ASP A 89 8.82 -16.23 -2.52
CA ASP A 89 8.80 -14.84 -2.10
C ASP A 89 7.51 -14.14 -2.52
N TRP A 90 6.95 -13.36 -1.58
CA TRP A 90 6.00 -12.30 -1.88
C TRP A 90 6.73 -10.96 -1.89
N THR A 91 6.94 -10.42 -3.08
CA THR A 91 7.54 -9.11 -3.29
C THR A 91 6.47 -8.03 -3.35
N LEU A 92 6.48 -7.09 -2.40
CA LEU A 92 5.72 -5.84 -2.51
C LEU A 92 6.58 -4.76 -3.14
N GLU A 93 6.10 -4.19 -4.23
CA GLU A 93 6.65 -3.02 -4.89
C GLU A 93 5.74 -1.81 -4.72
N VAL A 94 6.30 -0.71 -4.24
CA VAL A 94 5.62 0.59 -4.10
C VAL A 94 6.38 1.61 -4.95
N ARG A 95 5.84 1.92 -6.14
CA ARG A 95 6.37 2.96 -7.01
C ARG A 95 5.63 4.27 -6.79
N ILE A 96 6.36 5.27 -6.32
CA ILE A 96 5.88 6.65 -6.19
C ILE A 96 6.86 7.56 -6.95
N GLY A 97 6.39 8.13 -8.05
CA GLY A 97 7.20 8.86 -9.01
C GLY A 97 8.26 7.95 -9.63
N THR A 98 9.53 8.30 -9.44
CA THR A 98 10.66 7.52 -9.96
C THR A 98 11.22 6.51 -8.97
N VAL A 99 10.86 6.62 -7.68
CA VAL A 99 11.42 5.79 -6.61
C VAL A 99 10.58 4.53 -6.47
N LEU A 100 11.26 3.39 -6.48
CA LEU A 100 10.69 2.10 -6.13
C LEU A 100 11.15 1.72 -4.73
N THR A 101 10.20 1.37 -3.85
CA THR A 101 10.49 0.76 -2.56
C THR A 101 9.99 -0.68 -2.59
N THR A 102 10.85 -1.63 -2.23
CA THR A 102 10.58 -3.06 -2.36
C THR A 102 10.75 -3.75 -1.02
N GLY A 103 9.80 -4.62 -0.67
CA GLY A 103 9.85 -5.49 0.51
C GLY A 103 9.62 -6.94 0.12
N HIS A 104 10.39 -7.85 0.73
CA HIS A 104 10.37 -9.28 0.44
C HIS A 104 9.96 -10.08 1.67
N TRP A 105 9.01 -10.99 1.49
CA TRP A 105 8.63 -12.00 2.49
C TRP A 105 9.03 -13.36 1.95
N GLN A 106 10.33 -13.63 2.01
CA GLN A 106 10.95 -14.79 1.37
C GLN A 106 11.37 -15.88 2.36
N PHE A 107 11.21 -17.13 1.96
CA PHE A 107 11.60 -18.31 2.74
C PHE A 107 11.84 -19.50 1.81
N PRO A 108 12.62 -20.52 2.23
CA PRO A 108 12.79 -21.73 1.42
C PRO A 108 11.46 -22.46 1.23
N VAL A 109 11.17 -22.97 0.03
CA VAL A 109 9.90 -23.72 -0.25
C VAL A 109 9.70 -24.94 0.66
N THR A 110 10.77 -25.44 1.27
CA THR A 110 10.75 -26.54 2.22
C THR A 110 10.36 -26.12 3.65
N ALA A 111 10.07 -24.85 3.89
CA ALA A 111 9.66 -24.34 5.19
C ALA A 111 8.31 -24.91 5.63
N HIS A 112 8.01 -24.78 6.93
CA HIS A 112 6.76 -25.27 7.48
C HIS A 112 5.55 -24.49 6.89
N PRO A 113 4.39 -25.13 6.60
CA PRO A 113 3.24 -24.44 6.02
C PRO A 113 2.73 -23.21 6.79
N SER A 114 3.01 -23.13 8.09
CA SER A 114 2.68 -21.92 8.88
C SER A 114 3.50 -20.70 8.49
N GLU A 115 4.74 -20.88 8.03
CA GLU A 115 5.58 -19.80 7.49
C GLU A 115 4.95 -19.26 6.22
N TRP A 116 4.48 -20.14 5.34
CA TRP A 116 3.77 -19.76 4.11
C TRP A 116 2.55 -18.90 4.41
N GLU A 117 1.65 -19.39 5.28
CA GLU A 117 0.42 -18.66 5.63
C GLU A 117 0.73 -17.32 6.30
N TRP A 118 1.75 -17.27 7.15
CA TRP A 118 2.14 -16.05 7.83
C TRP A 118 2.71 -15.01 6.86
N ASN A 119 3.66 -15.39 6.00
CA ASN A 119 4.29 -14.49 5.04
C ASN A 119 3.28 -13.96 4.01
N ALA A 120 2.47 -14.83 3.41
CA ALA A 120 1.41 -14.43 2.48
C ALA A 120 0.44 -13.42 3.13
N ARG A 121 0.07 -13.64 4.39
CA ARG A 121 -0.84 -12.75 5.12
C ARG A 121 -0.22 -11.39 5.42
N GLU A 122 1.05 -11.35 5.82
CA GLU A 122 1.73 -10.10 6.14
C GLU A 122 2.01 -9.28 4.86
N ALA A 123 2.48 -9.93 3.80
CA ALA A 123 2.66 -9.29 2.49
C ALA A 123 1.34 -8.77 1.92
N GLY A 124 0.25 -9.55 2.03
CA GLY A 124 -1.09 -9.12 1.63
C GLY A 124 -1.61 -7.91 2.43
N ARG A 125 -1.39 -7.88 3.75
CA ARG A 125 -1.73 -6.71 4.59
C ARG A 125 -0.94 -5.47 4.19
N ALA A 126 0.34 -5.64 3.86
CA ALA A 126 1.19 -4.55 3.39
C ALA A 126 0.69 -4.00 2.05
N PHE A 127 0.34 -4.87 1.10
CA PHE A 127 -0.27 -4.51 -0.18
C PHE A 127 -1.59 -3.74 -0.02
N GLU A 128 -2.53 -4.27 0.79
CA GLU A 128 -3.82 -3.62 1.05
C GLU A 128 -3.65 -2.19 1.57
N ARG A 129 -2.71 -1.98 2.50
CA ARG A 129 -2.40 -0.65 3.06
C ARG A 129 -1.71 0.25 2.04
N ALA A 130 -0.80 -0.30 1.23
CA ALA A 130 -0.06 0.44 0.22
C ALA A 130 -0.98 0.95 -0.90
N CYS A 131 -2.01 0.19 -1.28
CA CYS A 131 -3.01 0.61 -2.29
C CYS A 131 -3.73 1.91 -1.93
N LEU A 132 -3.86 2.24 -0.64
CA LEU A 132 -4.43 3.52 -0.21
C LEU A 132 -3.61 4.73 -0.68
N LEU A 133 -2.29 4.56 -0.87
CA LEU A 133 -1.41 5.63 -1.35
C LEU A 133 -1.72 6.08 -2.78
N VAL A 134 -2.33 5.19 -3.57
CA VAL A 134 -2.79 5.47 -4.94
C VAL A 134 -4.32 5.65 -5.00
N GLY A 135 -4.97 5.86 -3.85
CA GLY A 135 -6.42 6.10 -3.76
C GLY A 135 -7.29 4.88 -4.02
N ARG A 136 -6.71 3.67 -3.99
CA ARG A 136 -7.41 2.41 -4.30
C ARG A 136 -7.72 1.65 -3.01
N ARG A 137 -8.94 1.12 -2.90
CA ARG A 137 -9.33 0.21 -1.82
C ARG A 137 -9.33 -1.21 -2.35
N VAL A 138 -8.63 -2.10 -1.65
CA VAL A 138 -8.58 -3.53 -1.97
C VAL A 138 -9.13 -4.30 -0.78
N ARG A 139 -10.02 -5.27 -1.03
CA ARG A 139 -10.51 -6.21 -0.01
C ARG A 139 -9.86 -7.57 -0.20
N ARG A 140 -9.78 -8.36 0.88
CA ARG A 140 -9.22 -9.72 0.98
C ARG A 140 -9.66 -10.75 -0.07
N THR A 141 -10.65 -10.44 -0.91
CA THR A 141 -11.05 -11.24 -2.07
C THR A 141 -10.33 -10.86 -3.37
N MET A 142 -9.21 -10.12 -3.32
CA MET A 142 -8.37 -9.76 -4.49
C MET A 142 -9.13 -9.09 -5.65
N ALA A 143 -10.24 -8.42 -5.35
CA ALA A 143 -10.87 -7.50 -6.28
C ALA A 143 -10.43 -6.08 -5.92
N VAL A 144 -9.77 -5.40 -6.86
CA VAL A 144 -9.51 -3.96 -6.76
C VAL A 144 -10.83 -3.25 -7.04
N GLU A 145 -11.35 -2.48 -6.07
CA GLU A 145 -12.51 -1.64 -6.31
C GLU A 145 -12.05 -0.32 -6.93
N ASP A 146 -12.62 0.04 -8.09
CA ASP A 146 -12.48 1.39 -8.64
C ASP A 146 -13.06 2.42 -7.65
N PRO A 147 -12.44 3.60 -7.48
CA PRO A 147 -12.99 4.63 -6.60
C PRO A 147 -14.41 4.97 -7.07
N ALA A 148 -15.34 5.05 -6.10
CA ALA A 148 -16.72 5.40 -6.39
C ALA A 148 -16.74 6.72 -7.18
N PRO A 149 -17.49 6.80 -8.30
CA PRO A 149 -17.59 8.04 -9.06
C PRO A 149 -18.10 9.14 -8.13
N THR A 150 -17.28 10.18 -7.94
CA THR A 150 -17.71 11.39 -7.24
C THR A 150 -18.89 11.95 -8.02
N ASP A 151 -20.07 12.02 -7.37
CA ASP A 151 -21.29 12.56 -7.96
C ASP A 151 -20.99 13.89 -8.64
N SER A 152 -21.31 13.97 -9.93
CA SER A 152 -21.17 15.19 -10.71
C SER A 152 -22.00 16.30 -10.08
N VAL A 153 -21.35 17.40 -9.70
CA VAL A 153 -22.00 18.65 -9.25
C VAL A 153 -23.20 18.96 -10.17
N PRO A 154 -24.42 19.12 -9.63
CA PRO A 154 -25.57 19.42 -10.48
C PRO A 154 -25.34 20.76 -11.17
N ARG A 155 -25.17 20.75 -12.49
CA ARG A 155 -25.22 21.97 -13.29
C ARG A 155 -26.63 22.55 -13.15
N ALA A 156 -26.77 23.58 -12.32
CA ALA A 156 -27.95 24.42 -12.28
C ALA A 156 -28.10 25.09 -13.65
N SER A 157 -28.96 24.52 -14.50
CA SER A 157 -29.48 25.15 -15.70
C SER A 157 -30.48 26.22 -15.26
N ARG A 158 -30.12 27.50 -15.40
CA ARG A 158 -31.10 28.60 -15.38
C ARG A 158 -31.65 28.79 -16.80
N HIS A 159 -32.96 28.70 -16.94
CA HIS A 159 -33.74 29.28 -18.02
C HIS A 159 -34.73 30.28 -17.43
#